data_AF-A0A133ZQI5-F1
#
_entry.id   AF-A0A133ZQI5-F1
#
_cell.length_a   1.000
_cell.length_b   1.000
_cell.length_c   1.000
_cell.angle_alpha   90.00
_cell.angle_beta   90.00
_cell.angle_gamma   90.00
#
_symmetry.space_group_name_H-M   'P 1'
#
loop_
_entity.id
_entity.type
_entity.pdbx_description
1 polymer ?
#
loop_
_entity_poly.entity_id
_entity_poly.type
_entity_poly.pdbx_seq_one_letter_code
_entity_poly.pdbx_strand_id
1 'polypeptide(L)'
;TLVRNAWAGNYWLGADGRMATSAWVDNGRYYVDGNGLWVPSYSETSKNISALNMTQYYQGDARWGGKVYGISNLANTGCVPTALAMAFSGLGQNVLPTAVADTIYNNTDEMNVSELGTSGKGAVYAIRAYGYKHAVITTKEQLISALQSGKPVFATVGRGIFAKGRLTHAIILSGYSNGKTKAMDPDSAYNTGKWYDINTIWNQRSTDPYDTNIGGSFVAIG
;
A
#
# COMPACT_ATOMS: atom_id res chain seq x y z
N THR A 1 -8.02 -31.87 -31.13
CA THR A 1 -7.45 -31.97 -29.76
C THR A 1 -7.59 -30.62 -29.09
N LEU A 2 -8.05 -30.56 -27.83
CA LEU A 2 -8.13 -29.29 -27.09
C LEU A 2 -6.71 -28.74 -26.84
N VAL A 3 -6.52 -27.44 -27.07
CA VAL A 3 -5.28 -26.73 -26.77
C VAL A 3 -5.09 -26.65 -25.25
N ARG A 4 -3.90 -26.93 -24.76
CA ARG A 4 -3.56 -26.99 -23.33
C ARG A 4 -2.15 -26.48 -23.11
N ASN A 5 -1.90 -25.86 -21.96
CA ASN A 5 -0.61 -25.24 -21.60
C ASN A 5 -0.06 -24.37 -22.74
N ALA A 6 -0.92 -23.57 -23.35
CA ALA A 6 -0.57 -22.77 -24.50
C ALA A 6 -1.43 -21.51 -24.60
N TRP A 7 -0.89 -20.52 -25.29
CA TRP A 7 -1.60 -19.31 -25.69
C TRP A 7 -2.63 -19.62 -26.78
N ALA A 8 -3.81 -19.03 -26.65
CA ALA A 8 -4.81 -18.95 -27.69
C ALA A 8 -5.16 -17.47 -27.87
N GLY A 9 -4.54 -16.83 -28.87
CA GLY A 9 -4.55 -15.36 -28.97
C GLY A 9 -3.87 -14.74 -27.74
N ASN A 10 -4.60 -13.89 -27.05
CA ASN A 10 -4.15 -13.10 -25.90
C ASN A 10 -4.64 -13.66 -24.56
N TYR A 11 -5.06 -14.93 -24.49
CA TYR A 11 -5.37 -15.63 -23.25
C TYR A 11 -4.67 -16.99 -23.19
N TRP A 12 -4.47 -17.51 -21.97
CA TRP A 12 -3.77 -18.77 -21.74
C TRP A 12 -4.72 -19.91 -21.38
N LEU A 13 -4.54 -21.07 -21.99
CA LEU A 13 -5.26 -22.29 -21.67
C LEU A 13 -4.41 -23.19 -20.76
N GLY A 14 -4.93 -23.51 -19.58
CA GLY A 14 -4.26 -24.33 -18.57
C GLY A 14 -4.14 -25.80 -18.94
N ALA A 15 -3.62 -26.61 -18.01
CA ALA A 15 -3.42 -28.04 -18.20
C ALA A 15 -4.73 -28.81 -18.41
N ASP A 16 -5.84 -28.28 -17.90
CA ASP A 16 -7.21 -28.78 -18.10
C ASP A 16 -7.86 -28.25 -19.39
N GLY A 17 -7.18 -27.36 -20.12
CA GLY A 17 -7.68 -26.72 -21.34
C GLY A 17 -8.65 -25.56 -21.08
N ARG A 18 -8.84 -25.15 -19.82
CA ARG A 18 -9.65 -23.97 -19.47
C ARG A 18 -8.81 -22.71 -19.51
N MET A 19 -9.47 -21.58 -19.80
CA MET A 19 -8.83 -20.28 -19.75
C MET A 19 -8.43 -19.94 -18.31
N ALA A 20 -7.15 -19.61 -18.13
CA ALA A 20 -6.65 -19.09 -16.87
C ALA A 20 -7.16 -17.66 -16.67
N THR A 21 -7.52 -17.31 -15.44
CA THR A 21 -7.91 -15.94 -15.06
C THR A 21 -7.21 -15.58 -13.75
N SER A 22 -6.80 -14.31 -13.62
CA SER A 22 -6.07 -13.78 -12.45
C SER A 22 -4.85 -14.60 -12.04
N ALA A 23 -4.14 -15.21 -13.00
CA ALA A 23 -3.09 -16.20 -12.74
C ALA A 23 -1.81 -15.88 -13.50
N TRP A 24 -0.69 -16.31 -12.91
CA TRP A 24 0.58 -16.42 -13.63
C TRP A 24 0.57 -17.68 -14.48
N VAL A 25 0.95 -17.54 -15.73
CA VAL A 25 0.86 -18.58 -16.76
C VAL A 25 2.18 -18.76 -17.47
N ASP A 26 2.25 -19.79 -18.32
CA ASP A 26 3.42 -20.08 -19.14
C ASP A 26 4.71 -20.13 -18.30
N ASN A 27 4.69 -20.99 -17.28
CA ASN A 27 5.77 -21.15 -16.32
C ASN A 27 6.12 -19.87 -15.53
N GLY A 28 5.10 -19.04 -15.24
CA GLY A 28 5.25 -17.83 -14.43
C GLY A 28 5.77 -16.61 -15.17
N ARG A 29 5.83 -16.66 -16.51
CA ARG A 29 6.41 -15.62 -17.36
C ARG A 29 5.45 -14.47 -17.67
N TYR A 30 4.16 -14.75 -17.66
CA TYR A 30 3.11 -13.82 -18.06
C TYR A 30 1.96 -13.87 -17.05
N TYR A 31 1.32 -12.73 -16.81
CA TYR A 31 0.12 -12.64 -15.99
C TYR A 31 -1.11 -12.38 -16.87
N VAL A 32 -2.19 -13.10 -16.60
CA VAL A 32 -3.51 -12.86 -17.20
C VAL A 32 -4.47 -12.26 -16.16
N ASP A 33 -5.26 -11.27 -16.57
CA ASP A 33 -6.16 -10.54 -15.68
C ASP A 33 -7.43 -11.33 -15.33
N GLY A 34 -8.38 -10.67 -14.64
CA GLY A 34 -9.68 -11.27 -14.28
C GLY A 34 -10.53 -11.72 -15.46
N ASN A 35 -10.26 -11.21 -16.66
CA ASN A 35 -10.92 -11.59 -17.92
C ASN A 35 -10.10 -12.63 -18.69
N GLY A 36 -8.94 -13.05 -18.17
CA GLY A 36 -8.04 -14.01 -18.80
C GLY A 36 -7.15 -13.41 -19.88
N LEU A 37 -7.16 -12.09 -20.04
CA LEU A 37 -6.34 -11.41 -21.03
C LEU A 37 -4.92 -11.20 -20.49
N TRP A 38 -3.93 -11.50 -21.32
CA TRP A 38 -2.54 -11.18 -21.05
C TRP A 38 -2.38 -9.68 -20.83
N VAL A 39 -1.62 -9.34 -19.79
CA VAL A 39 -1.26 -7.95 -19.49
C VAL A 39 0.20 -7.70 -19.92
N PRO A 40 0.44 -6.96 -21.03
CA PRO A 40 1.79 -6.79 -21.60
C PRO A 40 2.80 -6.11 -20.67
N SER A 41 2.34 -5.31 -19.70
CA SER A 41 3.21 -4.70 -18.69
C SER A 41 3.69 -5.68 -17.60
N TYR A 42 3.23 -6.94 -17.62
CA TYR A 42 3.59 -7.98 -16.64
C TYR A 42 4.58 -9.02 -17.18
N SER A 43 4.96 -9.01 -18.46
CA SER A 43 5.83 -10.05 -19.03
C SER A 43 7.32 -9.77 -18.83
N GLU A 44 8.01 -10.75 -18.27
CA GLU A 44 9.44 -11.10 -18.48
C GLU A 44 10.52 -10.03 -18.45
N THR A 45 10.33 -8.99 -17.65
CA THR A 45 11.31 -8.76 -16.59
C THR A 45 10.52 -8.62 -15.31
N SER A 46 10.53 -9.66 -14.48
CA SER A 46 10.36 -9.51 -13.06
C SER A 46 11.41 -8.49 -12.61
N LYS A 47 11.06 -7.20 -12.65
CA LYS A 47 11.83 -6.19 -11.96
C LYS A 47 11.63 -6.52 -10.49
N ASN A 48 12.49 -7.40 -9.99
CA ASN A 48 12.70 -7.59 -8.57
C ASN A 48 13.21 -6.24 -8.07
N ILE A 49 12.26 -5.40 -7.67
CA ILE A 49 12.55 -4.12 -7.07
C ILE A 49 12.76 -4.42 -5.61
N SER A 50 13.98 -4.20 -5.14
CA SER A 50 14.28 -4.23 -3.71
C SER A 50 13.35 -3.26 -2.99
N ALA A 51 12.74 -3.73 -1.90
CA ALA A 51 11.99 -2.87 -1.01
C ALA A 51 12.92 -1.79 -0.43
N LEU A 52 12.37 -0.61 -0.14
CA LEU A 52 13.16 0.45 0.47
C LEU A 52 13.64 0.02 1.85
N ASN A 53 14.82 0.49 2.23
CA ASN A 53 15.31 0.34 3.58
C ASN A 53 14.73 1.46 4.46
N MET A 54 13.59 1.20 5.09
CA MET A 54 12.93 2.15 5.99
C MET A 54 13.26 1.83 7.44
N THR A 55 13.39 2.87 8.26
CA THR A 55 13.37 2.72 9.71
C THR A 55 11.98 2.26 10.14
N GLN A 56 11.91 1.17 10.92
CA GLN A 56 10.64 0.74 11.51
C GLN A 56 10.26 1.67 12.67
N TYR A 57 9.07 2.26 12.59
CA TYR A 57 8.43 2.97 13.69
C TYR A 57 7.14 2.27 14.10
N TYR A 58 6.84 2.29 15.39
CA TYR A 58 5.57 1.77 15.92
C TYR A 58 4.76 2.91 16.52
N GLN A 59 3.47 2.98 16.20
CA GLN A 59 2.62 4.08 16.67
C GLN A 59 2.46 4.08 18.20
N GLY A 60 2.48 2.89 18.81
CA GLY A 60 2.41 2.67 20.26
C GLY A 60 3.73 2.73 21.01
N ASP A 61 4.84 3.15 20.38
CA ASP A 61 6.14 3.28 21.07
C ASP A 61 6.04 4.29 22.23
N ALA A 62 6.54 3.92 23.41
CA ALA A 62 6.41 4.73 24.63
C ALA A 62 6.98 6.14 24.52
N ARG A 63 7.93 6.37 23.60
CA ARG A 63 8.55 7.69 23.39
C ARG A 63 7.58 8.72 22.80
N TRP A 64 6.53 8.28 22.10
CA TRP A 64 5.58 9.19 21.45
C TRP A 64 4.11 8.76 21.46
N GLY A 65 3.80 7.50 21.70
CA GLY A 65 2.44 6.96 21.64
C GLY A 65 1.45 7.70 22.53
N GLY A 66 1.91 8.23 23.66
CA GLY A 66 1.10 9.03 24.59
C GLY A 66 0.83 10.47 24.12
N LYS A 67 1.47 10.97 23.05
CA LYS A 67 1.26 12.35 22.57
C LYS A 67 -0.13 12.49 21.95
N VAL A 68 -0.91 13.44 22.48
CA VAL A 68 -2.30 13.71 22.12
C VAL A 68 -2.36 14.71 20.96
N TYR A 69 -3.23 14.42 20.00
CA TYR A 69 -3.61 15.28 18.88
C TYR A 69 -5.14 15.26 18.79
N GLY A 70 -5.79 16.38 19.06
CA GLY A 70 -7.25 16.46 19.11
C GLY A 70 -7.86 15.45 20.09
N ILE A 71 -8.80 14.63 19.61
CA ILE A 71 -9.58 13.70 20.44
C ILE A 71 -8.86 12.39 20.82
N SER A 72 -7.63 12.14 20.33
CA SER A 72 -6.92 10.88 20.56
C SER A 72 -5.39 11.06 20.58
N ASN A 73 -4.65 9.97 20.75
CA ASN A 73 -3.18 9.95 20.78
C ASN A 73 -2.60 9.05 19.68
N LEU A 74 -1.28 9.12 19.50
CA LEU A 74 -0.60 8.33 18.47
C LEU A 74 -0.71 6.82 18.68
N ALA A 75 -0.72 6.35 19.93
CA ALA A 75 -0.86 4.91 20.18
C ALA A 75 -2.16 4.36 19.60
N ASN A 76 -3.27 5.08 19.73
CA ASN A 76 -4.58 4.63 19.28
C ASN A 76 -4.88 4.96 17.82
N THR A 77 -4.35 6.07 17.29
CA THR A 77 -4.80 6.67 16.01
C THR A 77 -3.65 7.14 15.12
N GLY A 78 -2.40 6.81 15.45
CA GLY A 78 -1.20 7.31 14.79
C GLY A 78 -0.72 6.50 13.59
N CYS A 79 -1.54 5.62 13.01
CA CYS A 79 -1.13 4.73 11.93
C CYS A 79 -0.62 5.51 10.71
N VAL A 80 -1.34 6.55 10.26
CA VAL A 80 -0.96 7.38 9.10
C VAL A 80 0.35 8.14 9.30
N PRO A 81 0.53 8.98 10.35
CA PRO A 81 1.78 9.70 10.53
C PRO A 81 2.97 8.76 10.77
N THR A 82 2.76 7.62 11.44
CA THR A 82 3.82 6.63 11.64
C THR A 82 4.20 5.93 10.35
N ALA A 83 3.23 5.51 9.52
CA ALA A 83 3.47 4.92 8.22
C ALA A 83 4.25 5.89 7.31
N LEU A 84 3.80 7.14 7.19
CA LEU A 84 4.47 8.15 6.37
C LEU A 84 5.90 8.45 6.84
N ALA A 85 6.14 8.51 8.15
CA ALA A 85 7.50 8.65 8.69
C ALA A 85 8.42 7.50 8.24
N MET A 86 7.92 6.26 8.22
CA MET A 86 8.70 5.12 7.68
C MET A 86 9.00 5.31 6.20
N ALA A 87 8.00 5.68 5.38
CA ALA A 87 8.20 5.94 3.95
C ALA A 87 9.24 7.04 3.70
N PHE A 88 9.16 8.16 4.43
CA PHE A 88 10.10 9.26 4.30
C PHE A 88 11.53 8.84 4.67
N SER A 89 11.70 8.01 5.71
CA SER A 89 13.04 7.48 6.03
C SER A 89 13.62 6.62 4.91
N GLY A 90 12.79 5.79 4.26
CA GLY A 90 13.21 5.00 3.10
C GLY A 90 13.55 5.82 1.87
N LEU A 91 13.02 7.05 1.79
CA LEU A 91 13.31 8.04 0.74
C LEU A 91 14.46 8.99 1.14
N GLY A 92 15.12 8.77 2.28
CA GLY A 92 16.30 9.50 2.71
C GLY A 92 16.06 10.63 3.71
N GLN A 93 14.81 10.85 4.15
CA GLN A 93 14.49 11.84 5.18
C GLN A 93 14.21 11.16 6.52
N ASN A 94 15.09 11.33 7.50
CA ASN A 94 14.89 10.82 8.85
C ASN A 94 13.90 11.70 9.62
N VAL A 95 12.62 11.30 9.61
CA VAL A 95 11.51 12.03 10.22
C VAL A 95 10.82 11.14 11.25
N LEU A 96 10.50 11.69 12.42
CA LEU A 96 9.77 10.97 13.47
C LEU A 96 8.26 10.97 13.21
N PRO A 97 7.51 9.96 13.70
CA PRO A 97 6.04 9.95 13.63
C PRO A 97 5.39 11.22 14.20
N THR A 98 5.95 11.77 15.27
CA THR A 98 5.45 13.02 15.89
C THR A 98 5.60 14.23 14.97
N ALA A 99 6.70 14.35 14.23
CA ALA A 99 6.90 15.46 13.30
C ALA A 99 5.89 15.41 12.14
N VAL A 100 5.60 14.21 11.62
CA VAL A 100 4.55 14.04 10.60
C VAL A 100 3.18 14.37 11.19
N ALA A 101 2.87 13.90 12.40
CA ALA A 101 1.60 14.21 13.07
C ALA A 101 1.44 15.71 13.34
N ASP A 102 2.47 16.38 13.86
CA ASP A 102 2.51 17.84 14.05
C ASP A 102 2.27 18.57 12.72
N THR A 103 2.84 18.07 11.62
CA THR A 103 2.64 18.66 10.28
C THR A 103 1.18 18.58 9.85
N ILE A 104 0.51 17.45 10.06
CA ILE A 104 -0.90 17.27 9.66
C ILE A 104 -1.81 18.08 10.58
N TYR A 105 -1.68 17.88 11.89
CA TYR A 105 -2.58 18.45 12.89
C TYR A 105 -2.51 19.98 12.96
N ASN A 106 -1.32 20.58 12.84
CA ASN A 106 -1.19 22.03 12.98
C ASN A 106 -1.57 22.79 11.70
N ASN A 107 -1.79 22.10 10.58
CA ASN A 107 -2.03 22.75 9.28
C ASN A 107 -3.30 22.29 8.57
N THR A 108 -4.04 21.33 9.14
CA THR A 108 -5.26 20.78 8.56
C THR A 108 -6.21 20.32 9.65
N ASP A 109 -7.50 20.16 9.32
CA ASP A 109 -8.51 19.55 10.20
C ASP A 109 -8.64 18.03 9.98
N GLU A 110 -7.64 17.40 9.35
CA GLU A 110 -7.72 16.04 8.82
C GLU A 110 -7.16 14.97 9.77
N MET A 111 -6.81 15.32 11.02
CA MET A 111 -6.31 14.39 12.02
C MET A 111 -6.96 14.61 13.39
N ASN A 112 -7.73 13.62 13.86
CA ASN A 112 -8.35 13.61 15.18
C ASN A 112 -9.17 14.88 15.53
N VAL A 113 -9.77 15.53 14.53
CA VAL A 113 -10.65 16.70 14.74
C VAL A 113 -12.11 16.28 14.72
N SER A 114 -12.65 15.96 13.55
CA SER A 114 -14.04 15.50 13.39
C SER A 114 -14.20 13.99 13.52
N GLU A 115 -13.13 13.23 13.27
CA GLU A 115 -13.12 11.77 13.22
C GLU A 115 -11.81 11.22 13.82
N LEU A 116 -11.83 9.97 14.30
CA LEU A 116 -10.63 9.31 14.84
C LEU A 116 -9.69 8.89 13.71
N GLY A 117 -8.40 9.18 13.86
CA GLY A 117 -7.39 8.84 12.88
C GLY A 117 -6.96 10.03 12.03
N THR A 118 -6.55 9.74 10.81
CA THR A 118 -6.14 10.75 9.83
C THR A 118 -6.70 10.39 8.47
N SER A 119 -7.31 11.36 7.79
CA SER A 119 -7.96 11.13 6.51
C SER A 119 -6.95 10.97 5.35
N GLY A 120 -7.44 10.52 4.19
CA GLY A 120 -6.64 10.50 2.96
C GLY A 120 -6.08 11.86 2.58
N LYS A 121 -6.85 12.95 2.76
CA LYS A 121 -6.39 14.33 2.54
C LYS A 121 -5.29 14.74 3.50
N GLY A 122 -5.38 14.34 4.76
CA GLY A 122 -4.31 14.54 5.75
C GLY A 122 -3.01 13.85 5.34
N ALA A 123 -3.11 12.61 4.86
CA ALA A 123 -1.95 11.86 4.34
C ALA A 123 -1.33 12.56 3.11
N VAL A 124 -2.13 12.97 2.12
CA VAL A 124 -1.66 13.70 0.93
C VAL A 124 -1.08 15.06 1.28
N TYR A 125 -1.64 15.76 2.27
CA TYR A 125 -1.07 17.00 2.77
C TYR A 125 0.34 16.77 3.31
N ALA A 126 0.54 15.78 4.19
CA ALA A 126 1.87 15.44 4.70
C ALA A 126 2.84 15.07 3.56
N ILE A 127 2.45 14.21 2.62
CA ILE A 127 3.32 13.83 1.49
C ILE A 127 3.85 15.08 0.75
N ARG A 128 2.97 16.05 0.47
CA ARG A 128 3.36 17.31 -0.18
C ARG A 128 4.22 18.21 0.72
N ALA A 129 3.88 18.32 2.00
CA ALA A 129 4.60 19.15 2.96
C ALA A 129 6.07 18.72 3.13
N TYR A 130 6.35 17.42 2.97
CA TYR A 130 7.71 16.86 2.98
C TYR A 130 8.40 16.88 1.59
N GLY A 131 7.82 17.58 0.62
CA GLY A 131 8.42 17.85 -0.69
C GLY A 131 8.22 16.76 -1.75
N TYR A 132 7.40 15.74 -1.48
CA TYR A 132 7.17 14.66 -2.42
C TYR A 132 5.97 14.92 -3.33
N LYS A 133 6.10 14.50 -4.59
CA LYS A 133 4.95 14.34 -5.49
C LYS A 133 4.15 13.11 -5.07
N HIS A 134 2.87 13.10 -5.45
CA HIS A 134 1.97 12.00 -5.17
C HIS A 134 1.07 11.69 -6.36
N ALA A 135 0.64 10.45 -6.46
CA ALA A 135 -0.40 10.02 -7.40
C ALA A 135 -1.37 9.08 -6.69
N VAL A 136 -2.65 9.41 -6.71
CA VAL A 136 -3.71 8.53 -6.17
C VAL A 136 -3.86 7.34 -7.10
N ILE A 137 -3.88 6.14 -6.51
CA ILE A 137 -3.96 4.87 -7.22
C ILE A 137 -5.42 4.41 -7.20
N THR A 138 -6.02 4.33 -8.39
CA THR A 138 -7.42 3.95 -8.59
C THR A 138 -7.57 2.56 -9.22
N THR A 139 -6.50 1.99 -9.77
CA THR A 139 -6.49 0.62 -10.32
C THR A 139 -5.33 -0.23 -9.78
N LYS A 140 -5.49 -1.56 -9.85
CA LYS A 140 -4.47 -2.52 -9.41
C LYS A 140 -3.21 -2.43 -10.28
N GLU A 141 -3.41 -2.13 -11.57
CA GLU A 141 -2.34 -1.97 -12.54
C GLU A 141 -1.48 -0.74 -12.20
N GLN A 142 -2.08 0.34 -11.71
CA GLN A 142 -1.35 1.51 -11.19
C GLN A 142 -0.56 1.18 -9.93
N LEU A 143 -1.11 0.38 -9.01
CA LEU A 143 -0.37 -0.10 -7.83
C LEU A 143 0.90 -0.85 -8.22
N ILE A 144 0.75 -1.78 -9.16
CA ILE A 144 1.85 -2.62 -9.62
C ILE A 144 2.89 -1.79 -10.38
N SER A 145 2.44 -0.89 -11.25
CA SER A 145 3.33 0.04 -11.95
C SER A 145 4.11 0.94 -11.00
N ALA A 146 3.48 1.45 -9.93
CA ALA A 146 4.15 2.28 -8.93
C ALA A 146 5.26 1.50 -8.23
N LEU A 147 4.96 0.30 -7.72
CA LEU A 147 5.92 -0.54 -7.01
C LEU A 147 7.06 -1.03 -7.92
N GLN A 148 6.76 -1.42 -9.17
CA GLN A 148 7.76 -1.79 -10.17
C GLN A 148 8.66 -0.62 -10.61
N SER A 149 8.22 0.62 -10.39
CA SER A 149 9.03 1.82 -10.62
C SER A 149 9.88 2.23 -9.42
N GLY A 150 9.85 1.46 -8.32
CA GLY A 150 10.59 1.79 -7.10
C GLY A 150 9.91 2.79 -6.17
N LYS A 151 8.71 3.25 -6.51
CA LYS A 151 7.96 4.19 -5.67
C LYS A 151 7.32 3.45 -4.49
N PRO A 152 7.51 3.90 -3.23
CA PRO A 152 6.72 3.41 -2.13
C PRO A 152 5.27 3.88 -2.27
N VAL A 153 4.35 3.08 -1.74
CA VAL A 153 2.92 3.35 -1.77
C VAL A 153 2.40 3.43 -0.34
N PHE A 154 1.85 4.58 0.03
CA PHE A 154 1.01 4.71 1.22
C PHE A 154 -0.32 4.02 0.95
N ALA A 155 -0.78 3.17 1.87
CA ALA A 155 -1.97 2.36 1.67
C ALA A 155 -2.84 2.33 2.93
N THR A 156 -4.09 2.75 2.82
CA THR A 156 -5.13 2.45 3.81
C THR A 156 -5.85 1.16 3.47
N VAL A 157 -5.91 0.25 4.43
CA VAL A 157 -6.46 -1.10 4.30
C VAL A 157 -7.59 -1.31 5.31
N GLY A 158 -8.65 -1.98 4.88
CA GLY A 158 -9.76 -2.41 5.72
C GLY A 158 -9.57 -3.83 6.25
N ARG A 159 -10.71 -4.48 6.57
CA ARG A 159 -10.75 -5.80 7.21
C ARG A 159 -9.88 -6.83 6.47
N GLY A 160 -8.90 -7.39 7.18
CA GLY A 160 -7.97 -8.37 6.61
C GLY A 160 -6.76 -8.64 7.50
N ILE A 161 -5.59 -8.70 6.88
CA ILE A 161 -4.31 -9.01 7.54
C ILE A 161 -3.92 -7.92 8.54
N PHE A 162 -4.20 -6.67 8.18
CA PHE A 162 -3.68 -5.47 8.85
C PHE A 162 -4.73 -4.75 9.70
N ALA A 163 -6.02 -4.95 9.43
CA ALA A 163 -7.10 -4.33 10.21
C ALA A 163 -8.19 -5.35 10.55
N LYS A 164 -8.78 -5.21 11.75
CA LYS A 164 -9.80 -6.13 12.27
C LYS A 164 -11.17 -5.46 12.36
N GLY A 165 -12.23 -6.25 12.22
CA GLY A 165 -13.60 -5.78 12.39
C GLY A 165 -13.99 -4.74 11.34
N ARG A 166 -14.46 -3.57 11.80
CA ARG A 166 -14.83 -2.42 10.97
C ARG A 166 -13.74 -1.34 10.92
N LEU A 167 -12.59 -1.57 11.54
CA LEU A 167 -11.49 -0.61 11.57
C LEU A 167 -10.71 -0.64 10.27
N THR A 168 -10.10 0.50 9.94
CA THR A 168 -9.12 0.65 8.87
C THR A 168 -7.73 0.86 9.48
N HIS A 169 -6.69 0.66 8.68
CA HIS A 169 -5.30 0.79 9.11
C HIS A 169 -4.43 1.34 7.99
N ALA A 170 -3.32 2.00 8.32
CA ALA A 170 -2.39 2.55 7.36
C ALA A 170 -1.05 1.79 7.38
N ILE A 171 -0.57 1.41 6.20
CA ILE A 171 0.70 0.71 6.00
C ILE A 171 1.49 1.35 4.85
N ILE A 172 2.78 1.04 4.74
CA ILE A 172 3.59 1.38 3.58
C ILE A 172 3.95 0.14 2.80
N LEU A 173 3.76 0.18 1.48
CA LEU A 173 4.17 -0.86 0.56
C LEU A 173 5.44 -0.39 -0.18
N SER A 174 6.42 -1.27 -0.34
CA SER A 174 7.56 -1.01 -1.22
C SER A 174 8.17 -2.30 -1.77
N GLY A 175 8.85 -2.16 -2.90
CA GLY A 175 9.42 -3.28 -3.62
C GLY A 175 8.37 -4.10 -4.37
N TYR A 176 8.85 -4.87 -5.33
CA TYR A 176 8.01 -5.75 -6.14
C TYR A 176 8.79 -6.99 -6.51
N SER A 177 8.22 -8.16 -6.29
CA SER A 177 8.80 -9.43 -6.71
C SER A 177 7.71 -10.47 -6.90
N ASN A 178 7.60 -11.03 -8.10
CA ASN A 178 6.70 -12.14 -8.43
C ASN A 178 5.26 -11.96 -7.92
N GLY A 179 4.65 -10.81 -8.21
CA GLY A 179 3.28 -10.50 -7.78
C GLY A 179 3.14 -10.16 -6.29
N LYS A 180 4.24 -9.96 -5.57
CA LYS A 180 4.26 -9.59 -4.16
C LYS A 180 4.91 -8.22 -3.92
N THR A 181 4.55 -7.59 -2.82
CA THR A 181 5.15 -6.36 -2.29
C THR A 181 5.53 -6.53 -0.83
N LYS A 182 6.55 -5.84 -0.35
CA LYS A 182 6.86 -5.79 1.09
C LYS A 182 5.94 -4.77 1.75
N ALA A 183 5.36 -5.09 2.90
CA ALA A 183 4.57 -4.16 3.69
C ALA A 183 5.27 -3.80 5.00
N MET A 184 5.16 -2.55 5.41
CA MET A 184 5.57 -2.06 6.72
C MET A 184 4.37 -1.58 7.49
N ASP A 185 4.19 -2.16 8.68
CA ASP A 185 3.02 -2.00 9.52
C ASP A 185 3.43 -1.26 10.81
N PRO A 186 2.81 -0.10 11.12
CA PRO A 186 3.11 0.68 12.32
C PRO A 186 2.52 0.09 13.61
N ASP A 187 1.69 -0.94 13.55
CA ASP A 187 0.95 -1.48 14.70
C ASP A 187 1.16 -3.00 14.91
N SER A 188 1.94 -3.66 14.05
CA SER A 188 2.18 -5.10 14.16
C SER A 188 3.62 -5.49 13.82
N ALA A 189 4.36 -5.87 14.86
CA ALA A 189 5.68 -6.50 14.71
C ALA A 189 5.60 -7.86 13.99
N TYR A 190 4.44 -8.50 13.98
CA TYR A 190 4.24 -9.76 13.26
C TYR A 190 4.02 -9.52 11.76
N ASN A 191 3.23 -8.53 11.37
CA ASN A 191 2.91 -8.30 9.95
C ASN A 191 3.99 -7.47 9.23
N THR A 192 4.68 -6.59 9.95
CA THR A 192 5.66 -5.72 9.32
C THR A 192 6.82 -6.49 8.69
N GLY A 193 7.36 -5.95 7.60
CA GLY A 193 8.56 -6.46 6.94
C GLY A 193 8.37 -7.70 6.06
N LYS A 194 7.14 -8.21 5.93
CA LYS A 194 6.83 -9.41 5.14
C LYS A 194 6.40 -9.07 3.71
N TRP A 195 6.56 -10.04 2.82
CA TRP A 195 6.10 -9.97 1.43
C TRP A 195 4.68 -10.53 1.29
N TYR A 196 3.78 -9.75 0.71
CA TYR A 196 2.36 -10.05 0.57
C TYR A 196 1.96 -10.08 -0.89
N ASP A 197 1.04 -10.99 -1.24
CA ASP A 197 0.43 -11.06 -2.56
C ASP A 197 -0.34 -9.76 -2.88
N ILE A 198 -0.10 -9.22 -4.06
CA ILE A 198 -0.63 -7.91 -4.45
C ILE A 198 -2.14 -7.93 -4.64
N ASN A 199 -2.72 -9.06 -5.05
CA ASN A 199 -4.17 -9.19 -5.17
C ASN A 199 -4.82 -9.17 -3.78
N THR A 200 -4.19 -9.81 -2.81
CA THR A 200 -4.61 -9.81 -1.41
C THR A 200 -4.60 -8.39 -0.84
N ILE A 201 -3.51 -7.64 -1.05
CA ILE A 201 -3.41 -6.24 -0.65
C ILE A 201 -4.49 -5.39 -1.33
N TRP A 202 -4.63 -5.52 -2.66
CA TRP A 202 -5.62 -4.77 -3.43
C TRP A 202 -7.04 -5.04 -2.92
N ASN A 203 -7.39 -6.29 -2.64
CA ASN A 203 -8.72 -6.68 -2.18
C ASN A 203 -9.01 -6.27 -0.73
N GLN A 204 -7.97 -5.92 0.05
CA GLN A 204 -8.10 -5.41 1.42
C GLN A 204 -8.01 -3.88 1.50
N ARG A 205 -7.93 -3.15 0.38
CA ARG A 205 -7.95 -1.68 0.41
C ARG A 205 -9.18 -1.16 1.16
N SER A 206 -9.00 -0.08 1.92
CA SER A 206 -10.09 0.54 2.65
C SER A 206 -11.14 1.10 1.68
N THR A 207 -12.41 0.97 2.04
CA THR A 207 -13.53 1.62 1.35
C THR A 207 -14.18 2.70 2.21
N ASP A 208 -13.56 3.05 3.33
CA ASP A 208 -14.06 4.07 4.24
C ASP A 208 -14.00 5.45 3.54
N PRO A 209 -15.08 6.26 3.59
CA PRO A 209 -15.09 7.60 3.01
C PRO A 209 -13.99 8.52 3.56
N TYR A 210 -13.59 8.37 4.82
CA TYR A 210 -12.52 9.18 5.43
C TYR A 210 -11.15 8.84 4.83
N ASP A 211 -10.92 7.57 4.53
CA ASP A 211 -9.70 7.09 3.87
C ASP A 211 -9.67 7.41 2.37
N THR A 212 -10.83 7.38 1.72
CA THR A 212 -10.97 7.47 0.25
C THR A 212 -11.33 8.87 -0.25
N ASN A 213 -11.35 9.88 0.63
CA ASN A 213 -11.71 11.28 0.33
C ASN A 213 -10.75 12.01 -0.64
N ILE A 214 -9.73 11.31 -1.17
CA ILE A 214 -8.82 11.74 -2.24
C ILE A 214 -9.09 11.01 -3.58
N GLY A 215 -10.13 10.18 -3.65
CA GLY A 215 -10.49 9.38 -4.84
C GLY A 215 -9.91 7.95 -4.84
N GLY A 216 -9.24 7.52 -3.76
CA GLY A 216 -8.69 6.18 -3.61
C GLY A 216 -8.00 6.00 -2.25
N SER A 217 -7.72 4.75 -1.89
CA SER A 217 -7.14 4.38 -0.58
C SER A 217 -5.60 4.31 -0.62
N PHE A 218 -5.03 4.22 -1.82
CA PHE A 218 -3.59 4.04 -2.04
C PHE A 218 -2.99 5.25 -2.77
N VAL A 219 -1.76 5.62 -2.41
CA VAL A 219 -1.06 6.78 -2.96
C VAL A 219 0.40 6.42 -3.22
N ALA A 220 0.83 6.50 -4.48
CA ALA A 220 2.25 6.42 -4.83
C ALA A 220 2.98 7.70 -4.43
N ILE A 221 4.16 7.56 -3.83
CA ILE A 221 5.01 8.67 -3.38
C ILE A 221 6.26 8.72 -4.26
N GLY A 222 6.56 9.90 -4.83
CA GLY A 222 7.75 10.14 -5.66
C GLY A 222 7.51 10.96 -6.91
#